data_AF-A0A363NPN2-F1
#
_entry.id   AF-A0A363NPN2-F1
#
_cell.length_a   1.000
_cell.length_b   1.000
_cell.length_c   1.000
_cell.angle_alpha   90.00
_cell.angle_beta   90.00
_cell.angle_gamma   90.00
#
_symmetry.space_group_name_H-M   'P 1'
#
loop_
_entity.id
_entity.type
_entity.pdbx_description
1 polymer ?
#
loop_
_entity_poly.entity_id
_entity_poly.type
_entity_poly.pdbx_seq_one_letter_code
_entity_poly.pdbx_strand_id
1 'polypeptide(L)'
;MQSFNQFNPNMDNVYYQSFASTMNIAQDDLLYALTFKYLTRVAGENDGMIPLQNAAWGDRFEHIRAQKGISHAAITDIMRRNIGNLQIPQIYLDIISGLGSLGL
;
A
#
# COMPACT_ATOMS: atom_id res chain seq x y z
N MET A 1 1.49 14.71 10.15
CA MET A 1 1.47 14.71 8.67
C MET A 1 1.05 16.05 8.07
N GLN A 2 -0.02 16.71 8.53
CA GLN A 2 -0.48 17.98 7.91
C GLN A 2 0.62 19.05 7.77
N SER A 3 1.35 19.37 8.85
CA SER A 3 2.46 20.32 8.78
C SER A 3 3.56 19.87 7.83
N PHE A 4 3.92 18.58 7.83
CA PHE A 4 4.91 18.04 6.91
C PHE A 4 4.49 18.24 5.45
N ASN A 5 3.24 17.89 5.10
CA ASN A 5 2.73 18.03 3.74
C ASN A 5 2.67 19.49 3.27
N GLN A 6 2.42 20.44 4.18
CA GLN A 6 2.41 21.88 3.85
C GLN A 6 3.81 22.41 3.49
N PHE A 7 4.84 21.93 4.19
CA PHE A 7 6.22 22.38 3.96
C PHE A 7 6.98 21.56 2.90
N ASN A 8 6.40 20.48 2.40
CA ASN A 8 7.03 19.59 1.43
C ASN A 8 6.07 19.31 0.25
N PRO A 9 5.74 20.32 -0.58
CA PRO A 9 4.94 20.11 -1.77
C PRO A 9 5.70 19.27 -2.81
N ASN A 10 4.96 18.63 -3.70
CA ASN A 10 5.53 17.93 -4.86
C ASN A 10 6.19 18.94 -5.81
N MET A 11 7.24 18.50 -6.52
CA MET A 11 7.91 19.30 -7.55
C MET A 11 7.37 18.94 -8.95
N ASP A 12 7.14 19.96 -9.78
CA ASP A 12 6.50 19.80 -11.11
C ASP A 12 7.26 18.87 -12.09
N ASN A 13 8.57 18.71 -11.90
CA ASN A 13 9.44 17.92 -12.78
C ASN A 13 9.84 16.55 -12.19
N VAL A 14 9.17 16.11 -11.13
CA VAL A 14 9.38 14.79 -10.53
C VAL A 14 8.08 14.00 -10.62
N TYR A 15 8.17 12.79 -11.18
CA TYR A 15 7.04 11.87 -11.20
C TYR A 15 6.90 11.17 -9.85
N TYR A 16 5.73 11.30 -9.24
CA TYR A 16 5.38 10.68 -7.98
C TYR A 16 4.32 9.61 -8.19
N GLN A 17 4.52 8.44 -7.63
CA GLN A 17 3.49 7.41 -7.59
C GLN A 17 3.44 6.74 -6.23
N SER A 18 2.24 6.32 -5.85
CA SER A 18 1.98 5.62 -4.60
C SER A 18 1.17 4.35 -4.86
N PHE A 19 1.41 3.38 -3.98
CA PHE A 19 0.74 2.10 -3.99
C PHE A 19 0.27 1.80 -2.59
N ALA A 20 -0.94 1.31 -2.47
CA ALA A 20 -1.47 0.84 -1.21
C ALA A 20 -1.99 -0.58 -1.36
N SER A 21 -1.96 -1.31 -0.27
CA SER A 21 -2.64 -2.59 -0.16
C SER A 21 -3.55 -2.56 1.07
N THR A 22 -4.46 -3.52 1.18
CA THR A 22 -5.39 -3.57 2.31
C THR A 22 -5.55 -5.01 2.78
N MET A 23 -5.82 -5.15 4.08
CA MET A 23 -6.33 -6.41 4.62
C MET A 23 -7.83 -6.52 4.31
N ASN A 24 -8.31 -7.73 4.02
CA ASN A 24 -9.72 -8.01 3.80
C ASN A 24 -10.38 -8.42 5.12
N ILE A 25 -9.66 -9.20 5.92
CA ILE A 25 -10.10 -9.71 7.22
C ILE A 25 -8.95 -9.69 8.23
N ALA A 26 -9.28 -9.72 9.52
CA ALA A 26 -8.30 -9.70 10.60
C ALA A 26 -7.34 -10.91 10.59
N GLN A 27 -7.72 -12.02 9.96
CA GLN A 27 -6.94 -13.24 9.84
C GLN A 27 -5.91 -13.20 8.71
N ASP A 28 -5.95 -12.18 7.83
CA ASP A 28 -4.94 -12.04 6.78
C ASP A 28 -3.53 -11.89 7.37
N ASP A 29 -3.44 -11.18 8.49
CA ASP A 29 -2.24 -11.06 9.31
C ASP A 29 -2.61 -10.83 10.79
N LEU A 30 -2.34 -11.83 11.62
CA LEU A 30 -2.69 -11.79 13.04
C LEU A 30 -1.90 -10.74 13.82
N LEU A 31 -0.73 -10.30 13.32
CA LEU A 31 0.04 -9.21 13.92
C LEU A 31 -0.76 -7.90 13.95
N TYR A 32 -1.57 -7.66 12.91
CA TYR A 32 -2.35 -6.43 12.75
C TYR A 32 -3.85 -6.62 13.02
N ALA A 33 -4.28 -7.79 13.51
CA ALA A 33 -5.71 -8.10 13.68
C ALA A 33 -6.48 -7.09 14.54
N LEU A 34 -5.87 -6.60 15.63
CA LEU A 34 -6.51 -5.65 16.56
C LEU A 34 -6.59 -4.24 15.95
N THR A 35 -5.49 -3.75 15.40
CA THR A 35 -5.40 -2.42 14.78
C THR A 35 -6.24 -2.35 13.51
N PHE A 36 -6.25 -3.40 12.68
CA PHE A 36 -7.16 -3.53 11.55
C PHE A 36 -8.61 -3.35 11.96
N LYS A 37 -9.09 -4.12 12.95
CA LYS A 37 -10.48 -4.02 13.44
C LYS A 37 -10.82 -2.64 14.00
N TYR A 38 -9.86 -1.96 14.63
CA TYR A 38 -10.05 -0.59 15.10
C TYR A 38 -10.19 0.37 13.92
N LEU A 39 -9.23 0.37 13.00
CA LEU A 39 -9.20 1.24 11.82
C LEU A 39 -10.40 1.01 10.90
N THR A 40 -10.85 -0.23 10.71
CA THR A 40 -12.07 -0.52 9.95
C THR A 40 -13.29 0.20 10.50
N ARG A 41 -13.39 0.36 11.83
CA ARG A 41 -14.51 1.07 12.46
C ARG A 41 -14.40 2.58 12.38
N VAL A 42 -13.19 3.13 12.48
CA VAL A 42 -12.98 4.59 12.59
C VAL A 42 -12.62 5.27 11.26
N ALA A 43 -12.08 4.52 10.30
CA ALA A 43 -11.52 5.05 9.06
C ALA A 43 -11.75 4.18 7.82
N GLY A 44 -12.32 2.96 7.97
CA GLY A 44 -12.65 2.09 6.85
C GLY A 44 -11.49 1.20 6.37
N GLU A 45 -11.38 1.01 5.06
CA GLU A 45 -10.37 0.13 4.44
C GLU A 45 -8.94 0.50 4.88
N ASN A 46 -8.14 -0.49 5.27
CA ASN A 46 -6.80 -0.28 5.81
C ASN A 46 -5.92 -1.54 5.69
N ASP A 47 -4.61 -1.37 5.82
CA ASP A 47 -3.61 -2.44 5.80
C ASP A 47 -3.25 -2.98 7.19
N GLY A 48 -4.02 -2.60 8.21
CA GLY A 48 -3.74 -2.90 9.61
C GLY A 48 -2.98 -1.80 10.36
N MET A 49 -2.48 -0.77 9.68
CA MET A 49 -1.79 0.37 10.32
C MET A 49 -2.27 1.72 9.80
N ILE A 50 -2.50 1.83 8.49
CA ILE A 50 -2.81 3.06 7.79
C ILE A 50 -4.11 2.89 6.99
N PRO A 51 -5.08 3.81 7.11
CA PRO A 51 -6.25 3.85 6.23
C PRO A 51 -5.86 4.07 4.77
N LEU A 52 -6.55 3.40 3.84
CA LEU A 52 -6.28 3.46 2.39
C LEU A 52 -6.21 4.90 1.86
N GLN A 53 -7.16 5.74 2.29
CA GLN A 53 -7.26 7.14 1.86
C GLN A 53 -6.04 7.99 2.24
N ASN A 54 -5.26 7.58 3.25
CA ASN A 54 -4.05 8.30 3.67
C ASN A 54 -2.81 7.88 2.89
N ALA A 55 -2.88 6.80 2.10
CA ALA A 55 -1.76 6.30 1.29
C ALA A 55 -1.74 6.87 -0.13
N ALA A 56 -2.84 7.51 -0.57
CA ALA A 56 -2.92 8.11 -1.91
C ALA A 56 -2.07 9.38 -1.99
N TRP A 57 -1.09 9.38 -2.90
CA TRP A 57 -0.17 10.49 -3.13
C TRP A 57 0.46 10.45 -4.54
N GLY A 58 0.78 11.63 -5.08
CA GLY A 58 1.48 11.76 -6.36
C GLY A 58 0.55 11.77 -7.58
N ASP A 59 1.15 11.61 -8.75
CA ASP A 59 0.50 11.66 -10.07
C ASP A 59 -0.29 10.39 -10.37
N ARG A 60 0.12 9.27 -9.78
CA ARG A 60 -0.54 7.98 -9.93
C ARG A 60 -0.68 7.31 -8.57
N PHE A 61 -1.89 6.87 -8.26
CA PHE A 61 -2.18 6.00 -7.14
C PHE A 61 -2.76 4.68 -7.62
N GLU A 62 -2.25 3.58 -7.08
CA GLU A 62 -2.77 2.24 -7.35
C GLU A 62 -3.10 1.49 -6.05
N HIS A 63 -4.32 0.95 -5.98
CA HIS A 63 -4.74 0.06 -4.90
C HIS A 63 -4.51 -1.39 -5.31
N ILE A 64 -3.49 -2.01 -4.74
CA ILE A 64 -3.15 -3.41 -4.93
C ILE A 64 -4.16 -4.27 -4.17
N ARG A 65 -4.99 -4.98 -4.92
CA ARG A 65 -6.01 -5.88 -4.39
C ARG A 65 -5.61 -7.33 -4.60
N ALA A 66 -5.90 -8.14 -3.60
CA ALA A 66 -5.66 -9.58 -3.63
C ALA A 66 -6.82 -10.33 -2.96
N GLN A 67 -7.00 -11.60 -3.33
CA GLN A 67 -8.03 -12.45 -2.73
C GLN A 67 -7.79 -12.63 -1.22
N LYS A 68 -6.53 -12.85 -0.83
CA LYS A 68 -6.08 -12.75 0.55
C LYS A 68 -5.48 -11.37 0.76
N GLY A 69 -5.95 -10.65 1.78
CA GLY A 69 -5.52 -9.29 2.04
C GLY A 69 -4.03 -9.21 2.37
N ILE A 70 -3.46 -8.03 2.14
CA ILE A 70 -2.04 -7.75 2.33
C ILE A 70 -1.92 -6.74 3.46
N SER A 71 -1.21 -7.12 4.52
CA SER A 71 -0.98 -6.23 5.65
C SER A 71 0.15 -5.24 5.39
N HIS A 72 0.26 -4.25 6.27
CA HIS A 72 1.30 -3.23 6.26
C HIS A 72 2.72 -3.80 6.16
N ALA A 73 3.00 -4.90 6.88
CA ALA A 73 4.29 -5.58 6.77
C ALA A 73 4.38 -6.44 5.52
N ALA A 74 3.30 -7.15 5.17
CA ALA A 74 3.34 -8.17 4.13
C ALA A 74 3.69 -7.61 2.74
N ILE A 75 3.29 -6.36 2.44
CA ILE A 75 3.64 -5.70 1.17
C ILE A 75 5.15 -5.54 0.96
N THR A 76 5.96 -5.60 2.03
CA THR A 76 7.43 -5.47 1.95
C THR A 76 8.16 -6.79 1.68
N ASP A 77 7.42 -7.88 1.45
CA ASP A 77 7.96 -9.25 1.31
C ASP A 77 8.76 -9.74 2.54
N ILE A 78 8.60 -9.11 3.70
CA ILE A 78 9.34 -9.47 4.92
C ILE A 78 9.10 -10.93 5.37
N MET A 79 7.92 -11.47 5.06
CA MET A 79 7.56 -12.86 5.39
C MET A 79 8.14 -13.87 4.39
N ARG A 80 8.74 -13.43 3.28
CA ARG A 80 9.34 -14.26 2.22
C ARG A 80 8.43 -15.43 1.78
N ARG A 81 7.14 -15.15 1.63
CA ARG A 81 6.12 -16.13 1.28
C ARG A 81 5.04 -15.51 0.42
N ASN A 82 4.45 -16.30 -0.47
CA ASN A 82 3.34 -15.85 -1.30
C ASN A 82 2.08 -15.60 -0.46
N ILE A 83 1.29 -14.63 -0.89
CA ILE A 83 -0.02 -14.31 -0.29
C ILE A 83 -1.10 -14.86 -1.23
N GLY A 84 -1.51 -16.10 -0.98
CA GLY A 84 -2.29 -16.85 -1.96
C GLY A 84 -1.47 -17.06 -3.23
N ASN A 85 -1.99 -16.62 -4.38
CA ASN A 85 -1.29 -16.68 -5.66
C ASN A 85 -0.43 -15.44 -5.95
N LEU A 86 -0.44 -14.44 -5.06
CA LEU A 86 0.31 -13.21 -5.25
C LEU A 86 1.75 -13.37 -4.76
N GLN A 87 2.69 -12.99 -5.63
CA GLN A 87 4.11 -12.87 -5.31
C GLN A 87 4.44 -11.39 -5.12
N ILE A 88 4.82 -11.00 -3.91
CA ILE A 88 5.11 -9.60 -3.60
C ILE A 88 6.24 -9.03 -4.49
N PRO A 89 7.35 -9.74 -4.75
CA PRO A 89 8.37 -9.23 -5.66
C PRO A 89 7.86 -8.91 -7.07
N GLN A 90 6.85 -9.64 -7.57
CA GLN A 90 6.28 -9.39 -8.90
C GLN A 90 5.63 -8.00 -8.97
N ILE A 91 4.97 -7.54 -7.90
CA ILE A 91 4.40 -6.19 -7.85
C ILE A 91 5.49 -5.14 -8.10
N TYR A 92 6.65 -5.27 -7.46
CA TYR A 92 7.75 -4.32 -7.65
C TYR A 92 8.37 -4.39 -9.05
N LEU A 93 8.44 -5.59 -9.65
CA LEU A 93 8.84 -5.73 -11.05
C LEU A 93 7.85 -5.01 -11.99
N ASP A 94 6.56 -5.12 -11.73
CA ASP A 94 5.52 -4.44 -12.51
C ASP A 94 5.62 -2.91 -12.36
N ILE A 95 5.94 -2.42 -11.15
CA ILE A 95 6.21 -1.00 -10.91
C ILE A 95 7.41 -0.51 -11.75
N ILE A 96 8.51 -1.25 -11.77
CA ILE A 96 9.70 -0.92 -12.56
C ILE A 96 9.38 -0.94 -14.05
N SER A 97 8.64 -1.95 -14.52
CA SER A 97 8.23 -2.02 -15.93
C SER A 97 7.31 -0.86 -16.32
N GLY A 98 6.43 -0.42 -15.41
CA GLY A 98 5.57 0.74 -15.61
C GLY A 98 6.38 2.03 -15.74
N LEU A 99 7.39 2.24 -14.87
CA LEU A 99 8.31 3.37 -14.97
C LEU A 99 9.07 3.37 -16.30
N GLY A 100 9.63 2.22 -16.70
CA GLY A 100 10.32 2.11 -17.99
C GLY A 100 9.42 2.42 -19.19
N SER A 101 8.13 2.11 -19.11
CA SER A 101 7.14 2.45 -20.15
C SER A 101 6.85 3.95 -20.24
N LEU A 102 7.09 4.71 -19.16
CA LEU A 102 7.03 6.16 -19.13
C LEU A 102 8.36 6.82 -19.55
N GLY A 103 9.40 6.02 -19.81
CA GLY A 103 10.75 6.50 -20.08
C GLY A 103 11.52 6.96 -18.83
N LEU A 104 11.13 6.45 -17.66
CA LEU A 104 11.77 6.71 -16.35
C LEU A 104 12.61 5.53 -15.86
#